data_AF-A0AAX6IIT3-F1
#
_entry.id   AF-A0AAX6IIT3-F1
#
_cell.length_a   1.000
_cell.length_b   1.000
_cell.length_c   1.000
_cell.angle_alpha   90.00
_cell.angle_beta   90.00
_cell.angle_gamma   90.00
#
_symmetry.space_group_name_H-M   'P 1'
#
loop_
_entity.id
_entity.type
_entity.pdbx_description
1 polymer ?
#
loop_
_entity_poly.entity_id
_entity_poly.type
_entity_poly.pdbx_seq_one_letter_code
_entity_poly.pdbx_strand_id
1 'polypeptide(L)'
;MDRARNRSAEDLISVWDDYHLGRGHIGTSMKAKLYRLLEQRSLGCRHFVIPMWRGVGYTTMFLQVQLPHMLFTGLEDYKARGTQASPYFTVSHYTEFADTKDLVLIRGDVVFASKLSDSEARWLLETAQSFYLNDTRYKLVERFNKETHDFEFKDVLQALEMPTL
;
A
#
# COMPACT_ATOMS: atom_id res chain seq x y z
N MET A 1 -11.90 -6.02 23.01
CA MET A 1 -11.10 -4.78 23.09
C MET A 1 -10.29 -4.68 24.39
N ASP A 2 -10.85 -4.90 25.57
CA ASP A 2 -10.11 -4.68 26.84
C ASP A 2 -8.89 -5.59 27.05
N ARG A 3 -8.91 -6.82 26.53
CA ARG A 3 -7.74 -7.73 26.57
C ARG A 3 -6.55 -7.26 25.72
N ALA A 4 -6.78 -6.44 24.70
CA ALA A 4 -5.72 -5.92 23.82
C ALA A 4 -5.09 -4.63 24.41
N ARG A 5 -5.84 -3.86 25.19
CA ARG A 5 -5.37 -2.59 25.76
C ARG A 5 -4.21 -2.76 26.75
N ASN A 6 -4.19 -3.87 27.49
CA ASN A 6 -3.18 -4.16 28.50
C ASN A 6 -1.95 -4.92 27.97
N ARG A 7 -1.92 -5.27 26.68
CA ARG A 7 -0.78 -5.95 26.05
C ARG A 7 0.26 -4.94 25.58
N SER A 8 1.52 -5.36 25.52
CA SER A 8 2.59 -4.55 24.91
C SER A 8 2.37 -4.40 23.40
N ALA A 9 3.13 -3.50 22.76
CA ALA A 9 3.09 -3.37 21.30
C ALA A 9 3.57 -4.66 20.62
N GLU A 10 4.64 -5.27 21.15
CA GLU A 10 5.23 -6.52 20.67
C GLU A 10 4.24 -7.68 20.75
N ASP A 11 3.51 -7.81 21.87
CA ASP A 11 2.49 -8.84 22.05
C ASP A 11 1.33 -8.65 21.06
N LEU A 12 0.93 -7.40 20.79
CA LEU A 12 -0.13 -7.10 19.83
C LEU A 12 0.29 -7.44 18.40
N ILE A 13 1.53 -7.15 18.02
CA ILE A 13 2.10 -7.53 16.72
C ILE A 13 2.13 -9.06 16.60
N SER A 14 2.65 -9.77 17.61
CA SER A 14 2.71 -11.24 17.60
C SER A 14 1.32 -11.86 17.42
N VAL A 15 0.32 -11.39 18.20
CA VAL A 15 -1.06 -11.89 18.06
C VAL A 15 -1.65 -11.56 16.69
N TRP A 16 -1.31 -10.38 16.13
CA TRP A 16 -1.77 -9.97 14.81
C TRP A 16 -1.19 -10.83 13.71
N ASP A 17 0.11 -11.11 13.76
CA ASP A 17 0.83 -11.94 12.82
C ASP A 17 0.32 -13.39 12.89
N ASP A 18 0.23 -13.96 14.09
CA ASP A 18 -0.32 -15.30 14.33
C ASP A 18 -1.75 -15.44 13.81
N TYR A 19 -2.58 -14.40 13.98
CA TYR A 19 -3.95 -14.42 13.50
C TYR A 19 -4.01 -14.43 11.97
N HIS A 20 -3.13 -13.72 11.26
CA HIS A 20 -3.19 -13.65 9.80
C HIS A 20 -2.35 -14.73 9.11
N LEU A 21 -1.46 -15.40 9.83
CA LEU A 21 -0.63 -16.48 9.32
C LEU A 21 -1.50 -17.61 8.70
N GLY A 22 -1.26 -17.91 7.42
CA GLY A 22 -1.95 -18.98 6.69
C GLY A 22 -3.41 -18.70 6.33
N ARG A 23 -3.92 -17.48 6.53
CA ARG A 23 -5.32 -17.12 6.24
C ARG A 23 -5.54 -16.38 4.92
N GLY A 24 -4.51 -16.26 4.07
CA GLY A 24 -4.58 -15.50 2.82
C GLY A 24 -4.68 -13.98 3.05
N HIS A 25 -4.15 -13.52 4.19
CA HIS A 25 -4.14 -12.12 4.58
C HIS A 25 -2.71 -11.68 4.89
N ILE A 26 -2.42 -10.41 4.67
CA ILE A 26 -1.16 -9.80 5.07
C ILE A 26 -1.39 -9.10 6.40
N GLY A 27 -0.84 -9.66 7.48
CA GLY A 27 -0.65 -8.94 8.74
C GLY A 27 0.68 -8.22 8.72
N THR A 28 0.68 -6.91 8.98
CA THR A 28 1.90 -6.15 9.28
C THR A 28 1.57 -4.99 10.21
N SER A 29 2.57 -4.20 10.59
CA SER A 29 2.41 -3.03 11.44
C SER A 29 3.37 -1.91 11.07
N MET A 30 3.08 -0.70 11.51
CA MET A 30 3.97 0.44 11.37
C MET A 30 3.89 1.37 12.60
N LYS A 31 4.90 2.22 12.76
CA LYS A 31 4.89 3.25 13.80
C LYS A 31 3.84 4.32 13.52
N ALA A 32 3.22 4.85 14.57
CA ALA A 32 2.19 5.90 14.43
C ALA A 32 2.73 7.15 13.72
N LYS A 33 3.99 7.52 13.99
CA LYS A 33 4.68 8.60 13.26
C LYS A 33 4.68 8.38 11.74
N LEU A 34 4.95 7.17 11.28
CA LEU A 34 5.02 6.87 9.85
C LEU A 34 3.62 6.88 9.23
N TYR A 35 2.61 6.37 9.94
CA TYR A 35 1.22 6.48 9.50
C TYR A 35 0.76 7.94 9.34
N ARG A 36 1.08 8.81 10.31
CA ARG A 36 0.75 10.25 10.22
C ARG A 36 1.44 10.92 9.02
N LEU A 37 2.67 10.52 8.68
CA LEU A 37 3.36 11.01 7.49
C LEU A 37 2.66 10.55 6.20
N LEU A 38 2.29 9.26 6.11
CA LEU A 38 1.50 8.72 5.01
C LEU A 38 0.18 9.49 4.86
N GLU A 39 -0.51 9.75 5.97
CA GLU A 39 -1.75 10.51 6.02
C GLU A 39 -1.58 11.92 5.47
N GLN A 40 -0.65 12.69 6.03
CA GLN A 40 -0.35 14.04 5.58
C GLN A 40 -0.05 14.08 4.08
N ARG A 41 0.78 13.17 3.59
CA ARG A 41 1.20 13.11 2.18
C ARG A 41 0.08 12.68 1.24
N SER A 42 -0.84 11.85 1.71
CA SER A 42 -1.98 11.39 0.93
C SER A 42 -3.07 12.44 0.76
N LEU A 43 -3.19 13.43 1.65
CA LEU A 43 -4.27 14.43 1.62
C LEU A 43 -4.43 15.11 0.26
N GLY A 44 -3.31 15.52 -0.34
CA GLY A 44 -3.23 16.15 -1.66
C GLY A 44 -2.71 15.26 -2.79
N CYS A 45 -2.25 14.04 -2.47
CA CYS A 45 -1.68 13.11 -3.44
C CYS A 45 -2.26 11.71 -3.20
N ARG A 46 -3.47 11.46 -3.70
CA ARG A 46 -4.23 10.23 -3.39
C ARG A 46 -4.00 9.10 -4.39
N HIS A 47 -3.37 9.39 -5.53
CA HIS A 47 -3.28 8.44 -6.63
C HIS A 47 -1.83 8.14 -6.95
N PHE A 48 -1.54 6.91 -7.36
CA PHE A 48 -0.24 6.60 -7.93
C PHE A 48 -0.32 5.36 -8.83
N VAL A 49 0.75 5.07 -9.55
CA VAL A 49 0.88 3.86 -10.35
C VAL A 49 2.12 3.09 -9.95
N ILE A 50 1.98 1.78 -9.80
CA ILE A 50 3.07 0.88 -9.40
C ILE A 50 3.20 -0.24 -10.44
N PRO A 51 4.35 -0.36 -11.14
CA PRO A 51 4.62 -1.50 -12.00
C PRO A 51 4.81 -2.76 -11.16
N MET A 52 4.29 -3.89 -11.62
CA MET A 52 4.59 -5.22 -11.09
C MET A 52 5.22 -6.08 -12.17
N TRP A 53 6.45 -6.55 -11.94
CA TRP A 53 7.16 -7.38 -12.89
C TRP A 53 6.48 -8.74 -13.09
N ARG A 54 6.37 -9.18 -14.35
CA ARG A 54 5.75 -10.45 -14.76
C ARG A 54 6.68 -11.31 -15.62
N GLY A 55 8.00 -11.11 -15.52
CA GLY A 55 9.01 -11.88 -16.24
C GLY A 55 9.36 -11.30 -17.62
N VAL A 56 8.36 -11.00 -18.45
CA VAL A 56 8.55 -10.45 -19.82
C VAL A 56 8.06 -9.01 -19.99
N GLY A 57 7.78 -8.34 -18.86
CA GLY A 57 7.22 -6.99 -18.82
C GLY A 57 6.59 -6.73 -17.45
N TYR A 58 5.69 -5.74 -17.37
CA TYR A 58 4.99 -5.40 -16.14
C TYR A 58 3.50 -5.24 -16.33
N THR A 59 2.75 -5.54 -15.27
CA THR A 59 1.37 -5.08 -15.10
C THR A 59 1.38 -3.85 -14.23
N THR A 60 0.71 -2.78 -14.65
CA THR A 60 0.61 -1.56 -13.83
C THR A 60 -0.61 -1.63 -12.91
N MET A 61 -0.37 -1.41 -11.62
CA MET A 61 -1.41 -1.25 -10.61
C MET A 61 -1.69 0.23 -10.40
N PHE A 62 -2.96 0.59 -10.35
CA PHE A 62 -3.43 1.89 -9.92
C PHE A 62 -3.70 1.85 -8.41
N LEU A 63 -2.99 2.70 -7.67
CA LEU A 63 -3.13 2.88 -6.24
C LEU A 63 -4.05 4.08 -5.96
N GLN A 64 -5.04 3.86 -5.11
CA GLN A 64 -5.87 4.91 -4.51
C GLN A 64 -5.70 4.88 -2.99
N VAL A 65 -5.22 5.97 -2.41
CA VAL A 65 -5.06 6.17 -0.97
C VAL A 65 -6.28 6.93 -0.45
N GLN A 66 -7.17 6.21 0.22
CA GLN A 66 -8.43 6.69 0.80
C GLN A 66 -8.45 6.32 2.28
N LEU A 67 -7.55 6.94 3.06
CA LEU A 67 -7.32 6.53 4.44
C LEU A 67 -8.62 6.44 5.27
N PRO A 68 -8.76 5.38 6.11
CA PRO A 68 -7.71 4.43 6.50
C PRO A 68 -7.45 3.29 5.49
N HIS A 69 -8.05 3.34 4.30
CA HIS A 69 -7.93 2.32 3.27
C HIS A 69 -6.97 2.68 2.14
N MET A 70 -6.32 1.67 1.55
CA MET A 70 -5.64 1.77 0.26
C MET A 70 -6.19 0.71 -0.69
N LEU A 71 -6.45 1.09 -1.93
CA LEU A 71 -7.03 0.22 -2.96
C LEU A 71 -6.03 0.08 -4.09
N PHE A 72 -5.79 -1.16 -4.52
CA PHE A 72 -4.91 -1.49 -5.62
C PHE A 72 -5.73 -2.20 -6.70
N THR A 73 -5.89 -1.55 -7.85
CA THR A 73 -6.69 -2.06 -8.97
C THR A 73 -5.78 -2.18 -10.20
N GLY A 74 -5.96 -3.20 -11.03
CA GLY A 74 -5.26 -3.25 -12.32
C GLY A 74 -5.57 -1.99 -13.14
N LEU A 75 -4.54 -1.29 -13.63
CA LEU A 75 -4.74 0.01 -14.31
C LEU A 75 -5.64 -0.12 -15.54
N GLU A 76 -5.49 -1.20 -16.32
CA GLU A 76 -6.31 -1.45 -17.50
C GLU A 76 -7.77 -1.73 -17.15
N ASP A 77 -8.02 -2.47 -16.08
CA ASP A 77 -9.39 -2.71 -15.58
C ASP A 77 -10.03 -1.41 -15.07
N TYR A 78 -9.24 -0.58 -14.38
CA TYR A 78 -9.70 0.73 -13.92
C TYR A 78 -10.00 1.68 -15.10
N LYS A 79 -9.18 1.68 -16.15
CA LYS A 79 -9.47 2.46 -17.37
C LYS A 79 -10.76 1.99 -18.04
N ALA A 80 -11.01 0.67 -18.06
CA ALA A 80 -12.19 0.11 -18.70
C ALA A 80 -13.49 0.33 -17.92
N ARG A 81 -13.44 0.35 -16.59
CA ARG A 81 -14.65 0.33 -15.72
C ARG A 81 -14.74 1.47 -14.71
N GLY A 82 -13.72 2.32 -14.61
CA GLY A 82 -13.61 3.38 -13.63
C GLY A 82 -13.76 2.86 -12.20
N THR A 83 -14.55 3.56 -11.39
CA THR A 83 -14.82 3.21 -9.99
C THR A 83 -15.61 1.91 -9.80
N GLN A 84 -16.12 1.30 -10.88
CA GLN A 84 -16.77 -0.01 -10.84
C GLN A 84 -15.76 -1.17 -10.98
N ALA A 85 -14.48 -0.87 -11.24
CA ALA A 85 -13.43 -1.87 -11.21
C ALA A 85 -13.19 -2.34 -9.77
N SER A 86 -13.34 -3.65 -9.53
CA SER A 86 -13.02 -4.24 -8.25
C SER A 86 -11.51 -4.18 -7.97
N PRO A 87 -11.07 -3.70 -6.80
CA PRO A 87 -9.68 -3.78 -6.39
C PRO A 87 -9.20 -5.22 -6.32
N TYR A 88 -7.94 -5.44 -6.69
CA TYR A 88 -7.28 -6.74 -6.58
C TYR A 88 -6.81 -6.97 -5.15
N PHE A 89 -6.46 -5.87 -4.47
CA PHE A 89 -5.92 -5.85 -3.13
C PHE A 89 -6.39 -4.61 -2.39
N THR A 90 -6.81 -4.80 -1.14
CA THR A 90 -7.25 -3.72 -0.25
C THR A 90 -6.45 -3.78 1.03
N VAL A 91 -6.09 -2.61 1.56
CA VAL A 91 -5.33 -2.48 2.80
C VAL A 91 -6.10 -1.61 3.76
N SER A 92 -6.16 -2.00 5.03
CA SER A 92 -6.81 -1.26 6.11
C SER A 92 -5.81 -0.99 7.23
N HIS A 93 -5.80 0.25 7.73
CA HIS A 93 -4.97 0.68 8.85
C HIS A 93 -5.82 0.85 10.11
N TYR A 94 -5.39 0.21 11.20
CA TYR A 94 -6.04 0.21 12.51
C TYR A 94 -5.21 1.07 13.47
N THR A 95 -5.74 2.24 13.81
CA THR A 95 -5.02 3.30 14.54
C THR A 95 -5.33 3.34 16.03
N GLU A 96 -6.07 2.36 16.55
CA GLU A 96 -6.53 2.29 17.95
C GLU A 96 -5.38 2.31 18.97
N PHE A 97 -4.17 1.91 18.55
CA PHE A 97 -2.97 1.88 19.38
C PHE A 97 -1.94 2.97 19.04
N ALA A 98 -2.28 3.89 18.13
CA ALA A 98 -1.35 4.88 17.61
C ALA A 98 -0.86 5.84 18.69
N ASP A 99 -1.76 6.37 19.51
CA ASP A 99 -1.42 7.35 20.55
C ASP A 99 -0.88 6.71 21.82
N THR A 100 -1.28 5.48 22.13
CA THR A 100 -0.93 4.81 23.40
C THR A 100 0.27 3.89 23.31
N LYS A 101 0.62 3.39 22.12
CA LYS A 101 1.67 2.38 21.90
C LYS A 101 2.57 2.67 20.70
N ASP A 102 2.45 3.84 20.08
CA ASP A 102 3.14 4.20 18.81
C ASP A 102 2.96 3.12 17.73
N LEU A 103 1.78 2.47 17.69
CA LEU A 103 1.52 1.30 16.86
C LEU A 103 0.26 1.47 16.00
N VAL A 104 0.39 1.21 14.71
CA VAL A 104 -0.72 1.05 13.77
C VAL A 104 -0.64 -0.37 13.20
N LEU A 105 -1.71 -1.14 13.35
CA LEU A 105 -1.81 -2.47 12.76
C LEU A 105 -2.35 -2.35 11.34
N ILE A 106 -1.88 -3.21 10.44
CA ILE A 106 -2.21 -3.14 9.02
C ILE A 106 -2.67 -4.53 8.58
N ARG A 107 -3.81 -4.56 7.89
CA ARG A 107 -4.34 -5.75 7.24
C ARG A 107 -4.39 -5.52 5.75
N GLY A 108 -3.82 -6.45 4.98
CA GLY A 108 -4.01 -6.56 3.55
C GLY A 108 -4.90 -7.74 3.20
N ASP A 109 -5.91 -7.50 2.36
CA ASP A 109 -6.85 -8.49 1.85
C ASP A 109 -6.72 -8.62 0.33
N VAL A 110 -6.26 -9.77 -0.15
CA VAL A 110 -6.19 -10.11 -1.57
C VAL A 110 -7.58 -10.54 -2.03
N VAL A 111 -8.24 -9.70 -2.84
CA VAL A 111 -9.61 -9.92 -3.32
C VAL A 111 -9.62 -10.87 -4.52
N PHE A 112 -8.59 -10.80 -5.36
CA PHE A 112 -8.45 -11.66 -6.55
C PHE A 112 -7.16 -12.47 -6.53
N ALA A 113 -7.18 -13.60 -5.83
CA ALA A 113 -6.05 -14.53 -5.72
C ALA A 113 -5.57 -15.11 -7.07
N SER A 114 -6.39 -15.03 -8.13
CA SER A 114 -6.01 -15.42 -9.49
C SER A 114 -5.15 -14.37 -10.22
N LYS A 115 -5.08 -13.14 -9.69
CA LYS A 115 -4.35 -12.00 -10.29
C LYS A 115 -3.15 -11.56 -9.47
N LEU A 116 -3.17 -11.83 -8.17
CA LEU A 116 -2.18 -11.36 -7.22
C LEU A 116 -1.93 -12.45 -6.18
N SER A 117 -0.67 -12.84 -6.00
CA SER A 117 -0.28 -13.73 -4.90
C SER A 117 -0.05 -12.94 -3.61
N ASP A 118 0.00 -13.63 -2.47
CA ASP A 118 0.29 -13.00 -1.16
C ASP A 118 1.66 -12.31 -1.13
N SER A 119 2.66 -12.85 -1.82
CA SER A 119 3.99 -12.23 -1.91
C SER A 119 3.96 -10.96 -2.76
N GLU A 120 3.24 -10.97 -3.87
CA GLU A 120 3.06 -9.79 -4.72
C GLU A 120 2.25 -8.70 -4.03
N ALA A 121 1.21 -9.07 -3.29
CA ALA A 121 0.42 -8.15 -2.49
C ALA A 121 1.24 -7.50 -1.36
N ARG A 122 2.10 -8.27 -0.70
CA ARG A 122 3.01 -7.74 0.33
C ARG A 122 4.00 -6.77 -0.30
N TRP A 123 4.60 -7.14 -1.42
CA TRP A 123 5.51 -6.28 -2.16
C TRP A 123 4.84 -4.97 -2.62
N LEU A 124 3.58 -5.04 -3.08
CA LEU A 124 2.79 -3.85 -3.43
C LEU A 124 2.59 -2.90 -2.25
N LEU A 125 2.22 -3.43 -1.08
CA LEU A 125 2.05 -2.63 0.13
C LEU A 125 3.37 -1.95 0.53
N GLU A 126 4.46 -2.72 0.60
CA GLU A 126 5.79 -2.21 0.95
C GLU A 126 6.28 -1.15 -0.06
N THR A 127 6.01 -1.38 -1.35
CA THR A 127 6.35 -0.43 -2.42
C THR A 127 5.55 0.86 -2.28
N ALA A 128 4.24 0.77 -2.08
CA ALA A 128 3.40 1.94 -1.87
C ALA A 128 3.83 2.75 -0.63
N GLN A 129 4.09 2.07 0.49
CA GLN A 129 4.62 2.72 1.69
C GLN A 129 5.98 3.36 1.41
N SER A 130 6.87 2.71 0.68
CA SER A 130 8.17 3.28 0.33
C SER A 130 8.04 4.57 -0.48
N PHE A 131 7.14 4.62 -1.48
CA PHE A 131 6.90 5.83 -2.25
C PHE A 131 6.33 6.97 -1.41
N TYR A 132 5.41 6.69 -0.49
CA TYR A 132 4.82 7.72 0.35
C TYR A 132 5.69 8.13 1.54
N LEU A 133 6.54 7.27 2.06
CA LEU A 133 7.30 7.53 3.29
C LEU A 133 8.73 8.00 3.02
N ASN A 134 9.30 7.73 1.85
CA ASN A 134 10.63 8.22 1.48
C ASN A 134 10.54 9.56 0.73
N ASP A 135 11.28 10.57 1.18
CA ASP A 135 11.23 11.94 0.63
C ASP A 135 11.57 12.01 -0.85
N THR A 136 12.56 11.25 -1.30
CA THR A 136 12.99 11.24 -2.71
C THR A 136 11.93 10.57 -3.58
N ARG A 137 11.43 9.40 -3.16
CA ARG A 137 10.39 8.67 -3.91
C ARG A 137 9.06 9.42 -3.91
N TYR A 138 8.73 10.13 -2.84
CA TYR A 138 7.49 10.89 -2.74
C TYR A 138 7.36 11.99 -3.80
N LYS A 139 8.48 12.54 -4.29
CA LYS A 139 8.45 13.51 -5.41
C LYS A 139 7.78 12.95 -6.66
N LEU A 140 7.89 11.64 -6.92
CA LEU A 140 7.21 11.00 -8.05
C LEU A 140 5.70 10.93 -7.81
N VAL A 141 5.29 10.64 -6.57
CA VAL A 141 3.87 10.64 -6.18
C VAL A 141 3.28 12.04 -6.28
N GLU A 142 4.01 13.05 -5.79
CA GLU A 142 3.59 14.44 -5.87
C GLU A 142 3.43 14.91 -7.32
N ARG A 143 4.43 14.64 -8.17
CA ARG A 143 4.38 14.96 -9.59
C ARG A 143 3.20 14.28 -10.28
N PHE A 144 2.97 13.00 -9.99
CA PHE A 144 1.82 12.26 -10.53
C PHE A 144 0.46 12.92 -10.18
N ASN A 145 0.33 13.54 -9.01
CA ASN A 145 -0.96 14.13 -8.59
C ASN A 145 -1.10 15.62 -8.93
N LYS A 146 0.00 16.38 -8.95
CA LYS A 146 -0.03 17.85 -9.04
C LYS A 146 0.54 18.40 -10.34
N GLU A 147 1.46 17.67 -10.97
CA GLU A 147 2.25 18.10 -12.13
C GLU A 147 2.22 16.99 -13.19
N THR A 148 1.02 16.50 -13.52
CA THR A 148 0.81 15.30 -14.37
C THR A 148 1.48 15.37 -15.74
N HIS A 149 1.70 16.56 -16.28
CA HIS A 149 2.38 16.76 -17.57
C HIS A 149 3.89 16.47 -17.52
N ASP A 150 4.51 16.59 -16.35
CA ASP A 150 5.94 16.31 -16.13
C ASP A 150 6.17 14.88 -15.60
N PHE A 151 5.09 14.13 -15.33
CA PHE A 151 5.19 12.77 -14.83
C PHE A 151 5.63 11.81 -15.93
N GLU A 152 6.72 11.09 -15.66
CA GLU A 152 7.32 10.14 -16.57
C GLU A 152 7.36 8.75 -15.92
N PHE A 153 6.64 7.80 -16.50
CA PHE A 153 6.52 6.45 -15.90
C PHE A 153 7.86 5.72 -15.81
N LYS A 154 8.81 6.01 -16.72
CA LYS A 154 10.18 5.48 -16.68
C LYS A 154 10.92 5.82 -15.37
N ASP A 155 10.61 6.97 -14.76
CA ASP A 155 11.24 7.38 -13.50
C ASP A 155 10.78 6.47 -12.35
N VAL A 156 9.54 5.95 -12.42
CA VAL A 156 9.02 4.95 -11.47
C VAL A 156 9.73 3.61 -11.66
N LEU A 157 9.95 3.18 -12.91
CA LEU A 157 10.71 1.96 -13.23
C LEU A 157 12.13 2.06 -12.68
N GLN A 158 12.80 3.19 -12.91
CA GLN A 158 14.16 3.44 -12.42
C GLN A 158 14.22 3.47 -10.89
N ALA A 159 13.26 4.11 -10.21
CA ALA A 159 13.20 4.15 -8.75
C ALA A 159 13.03 2.77 -8.10
N LEU A 160 12.51 1.81 -8.87
CA LEU A 160 12.32 0.41 -8.49
C LEU A 160 13.37 -0.54 -9.10
N GLU A 161 14.40 0.01 -9.76
CA GLU A 161 15.46 -0.75 -10.42
C GLU A 161 14.92 -1.81 -11.41
N MET A 162 13.79 -1.51 -12.04
CA MET A 162 13.16 -2.42 -13.00
C MET A 162 13.84 -2.34 -14.37
N PRO A 163 13.88 -3.44 -15.13
CA PRO A 163 14.35 -3.41 -16.51
C PRO A 163 13.53 -2.42 -17.34
N THR A 164 14.22 -1.44 -17.92
CA THR A 164 13.67 -0.56 -18.94
C THR A 164 13.84 -1.25 -20.30
N LEU A 165 12.72 -1.57 -20.95
CA LEU A 165 12.69 -2.06 -22.33
C LEU A 165 13.18 -0.99 -23.31
#